data_AF-A0A7Y6E222-F1
#
_entry.id   AF-A0A7Y6E222-F1
#
_cell.length_a   1.000
_cell.length_b   1.000
_cell.length_c   1.000
_cell.angle_alpha   90.00
_cell.angle_beta   90.00
_cell.angle_gamma   90.00
#
_symmetry.space_group_name_H-M   'P 1'
#
loop_
_entity.id
_entity.type
_entity.pdbx_description
1 polymer ?
#
loop_
_entity_poly.entity_id
_entity_poly.type
_entity_poly.pdbx_seq_one_letter_code
_entity_poly.pdbx_strand_id
1 'polypeptide(L)'
;MAPVIHIDVPWLLQRHEEVLPDQPTVNDFSALVAAVARHRVDPPRLGVDSDPAWRAAALLHTLALLKPLPSANARFACASAVAYMFVS
;
A
#
# COMPACT_ATOMS: atom_id res chain seq x y z
N MET A 1 19.59 -7.11 4.92
CA MET A 1 18.40 -6.25 4.75
C MET A 1 17.45 -6.95 3.81
N ALA A 2 16.15 -6.93 4.12
CA ALA A 2 15.12 -7.45 3.24
C ALA A 2 15.12 -6.62 1.92
N PRO A 3 15.08 -7.24 0.72
CA PRO A 3 15.02 -6.50 -0.54
C PRO A 3 13.87 -5.49 -0.60
N VAL A 4 14.18 -4.26 -1.02
CA VAL A 4 13.14 -3.29 -1.38
C VAL A 4 12.56 -3.67 -2.74
N ILE A 5 11.26 -3.94 -2.78
CA ILE A 5 10.51 -4.07 -4.03
C ILE A 5 9.66 -2.81 -4.28
N HIS A 6 9.37 -2.51 -5.54
CA HIS A 6 8.43 -1.46 -5.89
C HIS A 6 7.16 -2.07 -6.46
N ILE A 7 6.04 -1.82 -5.79
CA ILE A 7 4.74 -2.28 -6.24
C ILE A 7 4.13 -1.27 -7.22
N ASP A 8 3.05 -1.70 -7.87
CA ASP A 8 2.22 -0.89 -8.76
C ASP A 8 0.73 -1.03 -8.38
N VAL A 9 -0.13 -0.32 -9.12
CA VAL A 9 -1.59 -0.37 -8.88
C VAL A 9 -2.17 -1.76 -9.14
N PRO A 10 -1.82 -2.48 -10.23
CA PRO A 10 -2.23 -3.88 -10.42
C PRO A 10 -1.94 -4.78 -9.22
N TRP A 11 -0.77 -4.66 -8.59
CA TRP A 11 -0.45 -5.41 -7.37
C TRP A 11 -1.45 -5.13 -6.24
N LEU A 12 -1.83 -3.87 -6.03
CA LEU A 12 -2.84 -3.49 -5.03
C LEU A 12 -4.25 -4.01 -5.38
N LEU A 13 -4.61 -4.05 -6.66
CA LEU A 13 -5.89 -4.59 -7.12
C LEU A 13 -5.96 -6.11 -6.90
N GLN A 14 -4.88 -6.83 -7.20
CA GLN A 14 -4.80 -8.26 -6.90
C GLN A 14 -4.92 -8.52 -5.39
N ARG A 15 -4.24 -7.72 -4.56
CA ARG A 15 -4.37 -7.81 -3.10
C ARG A 15 -5.80 -7.52 -2.62
N HIS A 16 -6.49 -6.57 -3.24
CA HIS A 16 -7.89 -6.29 -2.93
C HIS A 16 -8.76 -7.53 -3.17
N GLU A 17 -8.63 -8.17 -4.34
CA GLU A 17 -9.39 -9.37 -4.70
C GLU A 17 -9.12 -10.55 -3.74
N GLU A 18 -7.86 -10.78 -3.36
CA GLU A 18 -7.50 -11.87 -2.46
C GLU A 18 -7.98 -11.66 -1.02
N VAL A 19 -7.94 -10.42 -0.52
CA VAL A 19 -8.26 -10.10 0.87
C VAL A 19 -9.76 -9.87 1.07
N LEU A 20 -10.45 -9.39 0.03
CA LEU A 20 -11.82 -8.91 0.04
C LEU A 20 -12.62 -9.37 -1.21
N PRO A 21 -12.74 -10.68 -1.48
CA PRO A 21 -13.33 -11.20 -2.73
C PRO A 21 -14.77 -10.76 -2.98
N ASP A 22 -15.55 -10.52 -1.92
CA ASP A 22 -16.99 -10.17 -2.00
C ASP A 22 -17.28 -8.69 -1.65
N GLN A 23 -16.25 -7.84 -1.54
CA GLN A 23 -16.43 -6.44 -1.15
C GLN A 23 -16.61 -5.49 -2.33
N PRO A 24 -17.15 -4.27 -2.09
CA PRO A 24 -17.35 -3.27 -3.13
C PRO A 24 -16.05 -2.93 -3.86
N THR A 25 -16.17 -2.66 -5.16
CA THR A 25 -15.06 -2.25 -6.01
C THR A 25 -14.46 -0.92 -5.56
N VAL A 26 -13.18 -0.72 -5.92
CA VAL A 26 -12.45 0.53 -5.68
C VAL A 26 -13.23 1.72 -6.25
N ASN A 27 -13.50 2.72 -5.42
CA ASN A 27 -14.22 3.94 -5.80
C ASN A 27 -13.28 5.11 -6.10
N ASP A 28 -12.04 5.07 -5.61
CA ASP A 28 -11.01 6.07 -5.87
C ASP A 28 -9.68 5.43 -6.26
N PHE A 29 -9.45 5.33 -7.58
CA PHE A 29 -8.19 4.85 -8.14
C PHE A 29 -7.04 5.84 -7.92
N SER A 30 -7.32 7.13 -7.75
CA SER A 30 -6.28 8.14 -7.53
C SER A 30 -5.59 7.95 -6.17
N ALA A 31 -6.33 7.48 -5.15
CA ALA A 31 -5.77 7.10 -3.87
C ALA A 31 -4.82 5.88 -3.96
N LEU A 32 -5.09 4.91 -4.84
CA LEU A 32 -4.16 3.80 -5.10
C LEU A 32 -2.87 4.29 -5.76
N VAL A 33 -2.99 5.17 -6.76
CA VAL A 33 -1.84 5.81 -7.40
C VAL A 33 -1.02 6.62 -6.37
N ALA A 34 -1.69 7.36 -5.48
CA ALA A 34 -1.03 8.12 -4.42
C ALA A 34 -0.28 7.20 -3.44
N ALA A 35 -0.87 6.07 -3.05
CA ALA A 35 -0.21 5.09 -2.19
C ALA A 35 1.05 4.52 -2.84
N VAL A 36 0.96 4.09 -4.11
CA VAL A 36 2.11 3.60 -4.88
C VAL A 36 3.18 4.68 -5.02
N ALA A 37 2.81 5.90 -5.41
CA ALA A 37 3.74 7.00 -5.55
C ALA A 37 4.47 7.28 -4.22
N ARG A 38 3.74 7.43 -3.11
CA ARG A 38 4.33 7.71 -1.79
C ARG A 38 5.27 6.60 -1.33
N HIS A 39 4.94 5.33 -1.57
CA HIS A 39 5.79 4.20 -1.16
C HIS A 39 7.10 4.14 -1.95
N ARG A 40 7.11 4.58 -3.21
CA ARG A 40 8.29 4.54 -4.09
C ARG A 40 9.27 5.66 -3.79
N VAL A 41 8.77 6.81 -3.36
CA VAL A 41 9.59 8.00 -3.07
C VAL A 41 10.60 7.67 -1.98
N ASP A 42 11.85 8.03 -2.23
CA ASP A 42 12.94 8.00 -1.26
C ASP A 42 13.35 9.46 -0.97
N PRO A 43 12.68 10.14 -0.02
CA PRO A 43 12.89 11.56 0.17
C PRO A 43 14.21 11.80 0.91
N PRO A 44 15.05 12.77 0.47
CA PRO A 44 16.35 13.08 1.11
C PRO A 44 16.27 13.43 2.61
N ARG A 45 15.07 13.71 3.11
CA ARG A 45 14.80 14.18 4.47
C ARG A 45 14.77 13.07 5.52
N LEU A 46 14.80 11.79 5.12
CA LEU A 46 14.76 10.69 6.08
C LEU A 46 16.05 10.51 6.87
N GLY A 47 17.18 11.02 6.36
CA GLY A 47 18.50 10.82 6.98
C GLY A 47 18.97 9.36 6.99
N VAL A 48 18.17 8.46 6.42
CA VAL A 48 18.37 7.02 6.23
C VAL A 48 17.61 6.60 4.97
N ASP A 49 18.05 5.52 4.32
CA ASP A 49 17.34 4.98 3.15
C ASP A 49 15.97 4.44 3.57
N SER A 50 14.96 4.63 2.72
CA SER A 50 13.61 4.08 2.95
C SER A 50 13.62 2.55 2.91
N ASP A 51 13.66 1.93 4.09
CA ASP A 51 13.63 0.48 4.26
C ASP A 51 12.22 -0.11 3.99
N PRO A 52 12.09 -1.45 3.93
CA PRO A 52 10.78 -2.08 3.71
C PRO A 52 9.73 -1.69 4.76
N ALA A 53 10.11 -1.51 6.03
CA ALA A 53 9.18 -1.16 7.10
C ALA A 53 8.59 0.25 6.89
N TRP A 54 9.42 1.22 6.52
CA TRP A 54 9.00 2.57 6.17
C TRP A 54 8.04 2.55 4.97
N ARG A 55 8.37 1.79 3.93
CA ARG A 55 7.55 1.70 2.72
C ARG A 55 6.20 1.03 3.00
N ALA A 56 6.18 -0.02 3.82
CA ALA A 56 4.94 -0.65 4.29
C ALA A 56 4.08 0.33 5.10
N ALA A 57 4.69 1.10 5.99
CA ALA A 57 3.99 2.12 6.78
C ALA A 57 3.42 3.24 5.89
N ALA A 58 4.14 3.66 4.84
CA ALA A 58 3.66 4.64 3.87
C ALA A 58 2.42 4.13 3.10
N LEU A 59 2.41 2.85 2.70
CA LEU A 59 1.24 2.21 2.08
C LEU A 59 0.05 2.16 3.05
N LEU A 60 0.27 1.61 4.25
CA LEU A 60 -0.75 1.52 5.30
C LEU A 60 -1.41 2.87 5.57
N HIS A 61 -0.57 3.88 5.85
CA HIS A 61 -1.03 5.22 6.19
C HIS A 61 -1.84 5.86 5.07
N THR A 62 -1.36 5.76 3.82
CA THR A 62 -2.05 6.38 2.68
C THR A 62 -3.39 5.73 2.40
N LEU A 63 -3.45 4.39 2.37
CA LEU A 63 -4.69 3.65 2.12
C LEU A 63 -5.71 3.85 3.25
N ALA A 64 -5.26 3.87 4.51
CA ALA A 64 -6.13 4.06 5.67
C ALA A 64 -6.76 5.47 5.72
N LEU A 65 -6.03 6.50 5.29
CA LEU A 65 -6.51 7.89 5.32
C LEU A 65 -7.33 8.27 4.09
N LEU A 66 -6.87 7.91 2.89
CA LEU A 66 -7.56 8.29 1.66
C LEU A 66 -8.79 7.43 1.37
N LYS A 67 -8.85 6.22 1.95
CA LYS A 67 -10.01 5.32 1.91
C LYS A 67 -10.52 5.03 0.48
N PRO A 68 -9.72 4.35 -0.37
CA PRO A 68 -10.08 4.05 -1.76
C PRO A 68 -11.25 3.06 -1.95
N LEU A 69 -11.77 2.49 -0.86
CA LEU A 69 -12.90 1.57 -0.85
C LEU A 69 -14.11 2.20 -0.16
N PRO A 70 -15.35 1.82 -0.52
CA PRO A 70 -16.55 2.21 0.22
C PRO A 70 -16.56 1.73 1.69
N SER A 71 -15.90 0.61 1.99
CA SER A 71 -15.82 0.01 3.32
C SER A 71 -14.51 -0.78 3.48
N ALA A 72 -14.24 -1.32 4.68
CA ALA A 72 -13.09 -2.22 4.93
C ALA A 72 -11.67 -1.65 4.63
N ASN A 73 -11.51 -0.34 4.46
CA ASN A 73 -10.22 0.30 4.16
C ASN A 73 -9.10 -0.06 5.15
N ALA A 74 -9.40 -0.13 6.46
CA ALA A 74 -8.40 -0.51 7.45
C ALA A 74 -7.87 -1.94 7.23
N ARG A 75 -8.75 -2.88 6.88
CA ARG A 75 -8.38 -4.27 6.56
C ARG A 75 -7.53 -4.31 5.29
N PHE A 76 -7.95 -3.61 4.23
CA PHE A 76 -7.20 -3.54 2.98
C PHE A 76 -5.80 -2.92 3.16
N ALA A 77 -5.72 -1.82 3.91
CA ALA A 77 -4.46 -1.14 4.21
C ALA A 77 -3.51 -2.03 5.02
N CYS A 78 -4.00 -2.67 6.09
CA CYS A 78 -3.21 -3.61 6.90
C CYS A 78 -2.73 -4.81 6.07
N ALA A 79 -3.63 -5.43 5.30
CA ALA A 79 -3.26 -6.58 4.48
C ALA A 79 -2.22 -6.23 3.41
N SER A 80 -2.34 -5.06 2.79
CA SER A 80 -1.35 -4.57 1.81
C SER A 80 0.02 -4.36 2.44
N ALA A 81 0.08 -3.78 3.65
CA ALA A 81 1.33 -3.56 4.37
C ALA A 81 1.99 -4.88 4.82
N VAL A 82 1.20 -5.82 5.35
CA VAL A 82 1.69 -7.16 5.73
C VAL A 82 2.18 -7.92 4.51
N ALA A 83 1.42 -7.90 3.41
CA ALA A 83 1.81 -8.57 2.18
C ALA A 83 3.12 -7.99 1.62
N TYR A 84 3.28 -6.65 1.64
CA TYR A 84 4.52 -6.00 1.24
C TYR A 84 5.70 -6.44 2.10
N MET A 85 5.55 -6.45 3.43
CA MET A 85 6.59 -6.90 4.36
C MET A 85 6.94 -8.39 4.21
N PHE A 86 6.00 -9.22 3.76
CA PHE A 86 6.23 -10.65 3.55
C PHE A 86 7.08 -10.94 2.31
N VAL A 87 6.90 -10.15 1.24
CA VAL A 87 7.62 -10.34 -0.04
C VAL A 87 8.91 -9.51 -0.13
N SER A 88 9.07 -8.52 0.75
CA SER A 88 10.26 -7.70 0.87
C SER A 88 11.29 -8.34 1.78
#